data_AF-A0AAD7G0R5-F1
#
_entry.id   AF-A0AAD7G0R5-F1
#
_cell.length_a   1.000
_cell.length_b   1.000
_cell.length_c   1.000
_cell.angle_alpha   90.00
_cell.angle_beta   90.00
_cell.angle_gamma   90.00
#
_symmetry.space_group_name_H-M   'P 1'
#
loop_
_entity.id
_entity.type
_entity.pdbx_description
1 polymer ?
#
loop_
_entity_poly.entity_id
_entity_poly.type
_entity_poly.pdbx_seq_one_letter_code
_entity_poly.pdbx_strand_id
1 'polypeptide(L)'
;MFDAKLQGSYSALLGTLSGKDPSTSDAPRVRWDSVLHWIVKSGLVGFASGLGALQFANNLVLAGVASPPSPDDMAQWIHLHKGYGAFRGLQLLGFNLPRNASPSSVRAAFICVYAWLDHHLSEKDKDLVDFGAIFVEQLLCKIGRWQRIFAAKCGKEDLAERARKEFEKTVGWKAGENESNYDKWPIPPCVDRSVFKAIIEAR
;
A
#
# COMPACT_ATOMS: atom_id res chain seq x y z
N MET A 1 -15.64 17.15 24.44
CA MET A 1 -14.69 18.15 23.89
C MET A 1 -13.29 17.58 24.08
N PHE A 2 -12.44 17.56 23.04
CA PHE A 2 -11.09 17.02 23.16
C PHE A 2 -10.24 17.91 24.09
N ASP A 3 -9.24 17.31 24.74
CA ASP A 3 -8.28 18.03 25.57
C ASP A 3 -7.61 19.20 24.80
N ALA A 4 -7.48 20.37 25.45
CA ALA A 4 -6.99 21.59 24.80
C ALA A 4 -5.54 21.47 24.32
N LYS A 5 -4.71 20.69 25.02
CA LYS A 5 -3.32 20.43 24.62
C LYS A 5 -3.28 19.54 23.37
N LEU A 6 -4.15 18.53 23.27
CA LEU A 6 -4.30 17.73 22.06
C LEU A 6 -4.71 18.60 20.87
N GLN A 7 -5.76 19.43 21.03
CA GLN A 7 -6.23 20.34 19.98
C GLN A 7 -5.12 21.31 19.53
N GLY A 8 -4.42 21.93 20.48
CA GLY A 8 -3.30 22.82 20.18
C GLY A 8 -2.17 22.11 19.43
N SER A 9 -1.83 20.89 19.81
CA SER A 9 -0.81 20.09 19.10
C SER A 9 -1.23 19.71 17.68
N TYR A 10 -2.52 19.45 17.45
CA TYR A 10 -3.04 19.15 16.13
C TYR A 10 -3.02 20.39 15.24
N SER A 11 -3.45 21.54 15.76
CA SER A 11 -3.32 22.81 15.04
C SER A 11 -1.87 23.15 14.70
N ALA A 12 -0.93 22.86 15.59
CA ALA A 12 0.50 23.02 15.32
C ALA A 12 1.01 22.07 14.21
N LEU A 13 0.54 20.82 14.19
CA LEU A 13 0.84 19.87 13.10
C LEU A 13 0.33 20.39 11.76
N LEU A 14 -0.90 20.92 11.72
CA LEU A 14 -1.52 21.46 10.51
C LEU A 14 -0.84 22.75 10.02
N GLY A 15 -0.19 23.49 10.91
CA GLY A 15 0.50 24.74 10.58
C GLY A 15 -0.42 25.72 9.85
N THR A 16 -0.04 26.14 8.65
CA THR A 16 -0.78 27.13 7.85
C THR A 16 -2.08 26.60 7.24
N LEU A 17 -2.33 25.28 7.30
CA LEU A 17 -3.59 24.66 6.92
C LEU A 17 -4.63 24.73 8.05
N SER A 18 -4.23 25.03 9.28
CA SER A 18 -5.14 25.12 10.42
C SER A 18 -6.26 26.15 10.17
N GLY A 19 -7.51 25.73 10.39
CA GLY A 19 -8.70 26.57 10.20
C GLY A 19 -9.10 26.81 8.74
N LYS A 20 -8.47 26.13 7.78
CA LYS A 20 -8.81 26.22 6.35
C LYS A 20 -9.45 24.94 5.84
N ASP A 21 -10.22 25.06 4.77
CA ASP A 21 -10.76 23.91 4.04
C ASP A 21 -9.64 23.27 3.19
N PRO A 22 -9.27 21.99 3.45
CA PRO A 22 -8.23 21.30 2.70
C PRO A 22 -8.55 21.07 1.22
N SER A 23 -9.82 21.15 0.81
CA SER A 23 -10.23 20.96 -0.58
C SER A 23 -9.99 22.20 -1.45
N THR A 24 -9.89 23.39 -0.84
CA THR A 24 -9.78 24.67 -1.54
C THR A 24 -8.51 25.47 -1.21
N SER A 25 -7.78 25.06 -0.16
CA SER A 25 -6.57 25.74 0.29
C SER A 25 -5.31 25.32 -0.47
N ASP A 26 -4.47 26.28 -0.84
CA ASP A 26 -3.12 26.06 -1.39
C ASP A 26 -2.04 25.82 -0.32
N ALA A 27 -2.42 25.82 0.97
CA ALA A 27 -1.46 25.63 2.05
C ALA A 27 -0.74 24.27 1.94
N PRO A 28 0.57 24.17 2.22
CA PRO A 28 1.29 22.91 2.17
C PRO A 28 0.62 21.81 3.00
N ARG A 29 0.50 20.61 2.44
CA ARG A 29 -0.06 19.46 3.15
C ARG A 29 0.96 18.89 4.13
N VAL A 30 0.46 18.37 5.25
CA VAL A 30 1.31 17.72 6.25
C VAL A 30 1.86 16.42 5.66
N ARG A 31 3.14 16.11 5.86
CA ARG A 31 3.66 14.83 5.39
C ARG A 31 3.00 13.67 6.14
N TRP A 32 2.66 12.60 5.43
CA TRP A 32 2.03 11.40 6.00
C TRP A 32 2.82 10.79 7.17
N ASP A 33 4.15 10.72 7.08
CA ASP A 33 5.01 10.20 8.14
C ASP A 33 5.00 11.08 9.41
N SER A 34 4.84 12.39 9.23
CA SER A 34 4.70 13.36 10.31
C SER A 34 3.37 13.18 11.04
N VAL A 35 2.29 12.86 10.32
CA VAL A 35 1.00 12.49 10.91
C VAL A 35 1.12 11.23 11.74
N LEU A 36 1.77 10.18 11.21
CA LEU A 36 2.02 8.93 11.94
C LEU A 36 2.80 9.16 13.23
N HIS A 37 3.88 9.94 13.15
CA HIS A 37 4.69 10.26 14.33
C HIS A 37 3.87 11.02 15.37
N TRP A 38 3.09 12.03 14.93
CA TRP A 38 2.26 12.83 15.81
C TRP A 38 1.19 11.98 16.52
N ILE A 39 0.43 11.16 15.78
CA ILE A 39 -0.67 10.40 16.38
C ILE A 39 -0.16 9.34 17.36
N VAL A 40 0.95 8.67 17.06
CA VAL A 40 1.58 7.72 18.00
C VAL A 40 2.06 8.46 19.26
N LYS A 41 2.73 9.61 19.10
CA LYS A 41 3.23 10.43 20.21
C LYS A 41 2.11 11.03 21.07
N SER A 42 0.92 11.25 20.49
CA SER A 42 -0.24 11.76 21.21
C SER A 42 -0.72 10.81 22.33
N GLY A 43 -0.37 9.51 22.24
CA GLY A 43 -0.73 8.52 23.25
C GLY A 43 -2.23 8.21 23.29
N LEU A 44 -2.98 8.58 22.24
CA LEU A 44 -4.41 8.30 22.16
C LEU A 44 -4.67 6.79 22.09
N VAL A 45 -5.52 6.30 23.00
CA VAL A 45 -5.95 4.90 23.02
C VAL A 45 -6.58 4.56 21.66
N GLY A 46 -6.14 3.45 21.06
CA GLY A 46 -6.55 3.03 19.71
C GLY A 46 -5.64 3.51 18.58
N PHE A 47 -4.78 4.51 18.83
CA PHE A 47 -3.80 5.02 17.86
C PHE A 47 -2.34 4.93 18.35
N ALA A 48 -2.12 4.42 19.56
CA ALA A 48 -0.78 4.31 20.16
C ALA A 48 0.19 3.42 19.37
N SER A 49 -0.30 2.51 18.52
CA SER A 49 0.52 1.75 17.58
C SER A 49 -0.31 1.12 16.46
N GLY A 50 0.38 0.70 15.40
CA GLY A 50 -0.16 -0.26 14.45
C GLY A 50 -1.20 0.29 13.47
N LEU A 51 -2.18 -0.56 13.13
CA LEU A 51 -3.14 -0.29 12.05
C LEU A 51 -4.01 0.95 12.30
N GLY A 52 -4.38 1.25 13.54
CA GLY A 52 -5.18 2.42 13.86
C GLY A 52 -4.48 3.73 13.46
N ALA A 53 -3.19 3.85 13.79
CA ALA A 53 -2.36 5.00 13.40
C ALA A 53 -2.22 5.11 11.87
N LEU A 54 -1.98 3.98 11.19
CA LEU A 54 -1.90 3.93 9.73
C LEU A 54 -3.19 4.41 9.07
N GLN A 55 -4.34 3.88 9.51
CA GLN A 55 -5.64 4.26 8.96
C GLN A 55 -5.96 5.73 9.23
N PHE A 56 -5.58 6.26 10.39
CA PHE A 56 -5.70 7.69 10.68
C PHE A 56 -4.90 8.54 9.69
N ALA A 57 -3.62 8.21 9.47
CA ALA A 57 -2.78 8.94 8.54
C ALA A 57 -3.30 8.86 7.09
N ASN A 58 -3.74 7.67 6.66
CA ASN A 58 -4.33 7.47 5.35
C ASN A 58 -5.62 8.28 5.17
N ASN A 59 -6.49 8.34 6.19
CA ASN A 59 -7.71 9.14 6.12
C ASN A 59 -7.42 10.65 6.02
N LEU A 60 -6.33 11.14 6.63
CA LEU A 60 -5.91 12.53 6.44
C LEU A 60 -5.38 12.79 5.02
N VAL A 61 -4.79 11.78 4.36
CA VAL A 61 -4.43 11.90 2.93
C VAL A 61 -5.69 11.99 2.08
N LEU A 62 -6.66 11.09 2.28
CA LEU A 62 -7.93 11.09 1.55
C LEU A 62 -8.75 12.37 1.77
N ALA A 63 -8.65 12.97 2.95
CA ALA A 63 -9.27 14.25 3.26
C ALA A 63 -8.52 15.47 2.69
N GLY A 64 -7.40 15.26 1.98
CA GLY A 64 -6.56 16.32 1.45
C GLY A 64 -5.80 17.11 2.51
N VAL A 65 -5.68 16.60 3.75
CA VAL A 65 -4.96 17.25 4.86
C VAL A 65 -3.47 16.90 4.84
N ALA A 66 -3.16 15.66 4.45
CA ALA A 66 -1.80 15.14 4.38
C ALA A 66 -1.40 14.80 2.94
N SER A 67 -0.12 14.90 2.62
CA SER A 67 0.41 14.40 1.35
C SER A 67 0.47 12.87 1.38
N PRO A 68 0.25 12.17 0.26
CA PRO A 68 0.34 10.71 0.23
C PRO A 68 1.75 10.22 0.57
N PRO A 69 1.89 9.01 1.17
CA PRO A 69 3.18 8.38 1.38
C PRO A 69 3.80 7.98 0.04
N SER A 70 5.13 8.07 -0.03
CA SER A 70 5.86 7.44 -1.13
C SER A 70 5.81 5.90 -1.02
N PRO A 71 6.10 5.17 -2.10
CA PRO A 71 6.28 3.72 -2.02
C PRO A 71 7.32 3.29 -0.98
N ASP A 72 8.35 4.12 -0.76
CA ASP A 72 9.41 3.88 0.22
C ASP A 72 8.92 4.03 1.66
N ASP A 73 8.14 5.08 1.94
CA ASP A 73 7.52 5.29 3.26
C ASP A 73 6.62 4.10 3.63
N MET A 74 5.82 3.64 2.66
CA MET A 74 4.91 2.51 2.88
C MET A 74 5.66 1.19 3.05
N ALA A 75 6.68 0.94 2.22
CA ALA A 75 7.53 -0.25 2.36
C ALA A 75 8.23 -0.30 3.73
N GLN A 76 8.75 0.84 4.20
CA GLN A 76 9.35 0.96 5.52
C GLN A 76 8.32 0.67 6.61
N TRP A 77 7.10 1.21 6.49
CA TRP A 77 6.02 0.92 7.42
C TRP A 77 5.68 -0.58 7.46
N ILE A 78 5.56 -1.24 6.32
CA ILE A 78 5.30 -2.69 6.21
C ILE A 78 6.44 -3.49 6.87
N HIS A 79 7.69 -3.08 6.67
CA HIS A 79 8.84 -3.71 7.30
C HIS A 79 8.80 -3.60 8.83
N LEU A 80 8.41 -2.45 9.37
CA LEU A 80 8.27 -2.26 10.81
C LEU A 80 7.07 -3.02 11.40
N HIS A 81 6.08 -3.35 10.57
CA HIS A 81 4.84 -3.98 11.01
C HIS A 81 4.55 -5.32 10.30
N LYS A 82 5.56 -6.20 10.26
CA LYS A 82 5.48 -7.53 9.59
C LYS A 82 4.36 -8.45 10.08
N GLY A 83 3.75 -8.14 11.23
CA GLY A 83 2.60 -8.87 11.78
C GLY A 83 1.28 -8.60 11.05
N TYR A 84 1.21 -7.61 10.15
CA TYR A 84 -0.02 -7.26 9.43
C TYR A 84 -0.13 -7.88 8.05
N GLY A 85 -1.32 -7.69 7.46
CA GLY A 85 -1.74 -8.33 6.22
C GLY A 85 -0.86 -8.02 5.03
N ALA A 86 -0.33 -6.80 4.89
CA ALA A 86 0.45 -6.41 3.72
C ALA A 86 1.76 -7.20 3.57
N PHE A 87 2.49 -7.40 4.68
CA PHE A 87 3.70 -8.25 4.69
C PHE A 87 3.36 -9.70 4.33
N ARG A 88 2.28 -10.24 4.90
CA ARG A 88 1.80 -11.57 4.54
C ARG A 88 1.35 -11.64 3.07
N GLY A 89 0.73 -10.58 2.56
CA GLY A 89 0.32 -10.43 1.17
C GLY A 89 1.51 -10.61 0.23
N LEU A 90 2.63 -9.92 0.49
CA LEU A 90 3.87 -10.10 -0.27
C LEU A 90 4.35 -11.56 -0.25
N GLN A 91 4.34 -12.23 0.92
CA GLN A 91 4.70 -13.66 0.98
C GLN A 91 3.77 -14.54 0.14
N LEU A 92 2.46 -14.27 0.19
CA LEU A 92 1.44 -15.02 -0.55
C LEU A 92 1.52 -14.76 -2.06
N LEU A 93 2.08 -13.64 -2.48
CA LEU A 93 2.44 -13.36 -3.88
C LEU A 93 3.74 -14.06 -4.31
N GLY A 94 4.37 -14.85 -3.44
CA GLY A 94 5.56 -15.65 -3.75
C GLY A 94 6.90 -14.99 -3.45
N PHE A 95 6.92 -13.78 -2.86
CA PHE A 95 8.18 -13.18 -2.41
C PHE A 95 8.75 -13.93 -1.21
N ASN A 96 10.02 -14.34 -1.30
CA ASN A 96 10.71 -15.01 -0.19
C ASN A 96 11.12 -14.01 0.90
N LEU A 97 10.18 -13.69 1.80
CA LEU A 97 10.37 -12.75 2.90
C LEU A 97 10.24 -13.49 4.24
N PRO A 98 11.33 -14.04 4.82
CA PRO A 98 11.28 -14.63 6.16
C PRO A 98 10.97 -13.57 7.22
N ARG A 99 10.63 -13.98 8.46
CA ARG A 99 10.30 -13.02 9.54
C ARG A 99 11.43 -12.00 9.79
N ASN A 100 12.67 -12.44 9.66
CA ASN A 100 13.87 -11.60 9.76
C ASN A 100 14.29 -10.92 8.44
N ALA A 101 13.40 -10.85 7.43
CA ALA A 101 13.68 -10.14 6.18
C ALA A 101 14.15 -8.71 6.45
N SER A 102 15.15 -8.27 5.70
CA SER A 102 15.74 -6.94 5.79
C SER A 102 14.76 -5.86 5.28
N PRO A 103 14.94 -4.59 5.67
CA PRO A 103 14.16 -3.48 5.11
C PRO A 103 14.23 -3.45 3.57
N SER A 104 15.43 -3.63 3.00
CA SER A 104 15.65 -3.61 1.56
C SER A 104 14.87 -4.70 0.81
N SER A 105 14.76 -5.91 1.37
CA SER A 105 13.99 -7.00 0.74
C SER A 105 12.50 -6.70 0.72
N VAL A 106 11.95 -6.12 1.79
CA VAL A 106 10.54 -5.70 1.85
C VAL A 106 10.27 -4.56 0.87
N ARG A 107 11.18 -3.57 0.84
CA ARG A 107 11.14 -2.47 -0.12
C ARG A 107 11.12 -2.95 -1.55
N ALA A 108 12.08 -3.79 -1.94
CA ALA A 108 12.14 -4.32 -3.30
C ALA A 108 10.84 -5.07 -3.66
N ALA A 109 10.33 -5.93 -2.77
CA ALA A 109 9.08 -6.64 -3.01
C ALA A 109 7.88 -5.70 -3.20
N PHE A 110 7.73 -4.69 -2.33
CA PHE A 110 6.66 -3.71 -2.43
C PHE A 110 6.76 -2.87 -3.72
N ILE A 111 7.95 -2.36 -4.04
CA ILE A 111 8.19 -1.56 -5.26
C ILE A 111 7.88 -2.39 -6.51
N CYS A 112 8.23 -3.69 -6.53
CA CYS A 112 7.90 -4.54 -7.67
C CYS A 112 6.38 -4.64 -7.88
N VAL A 113 5.60 -4.82 -6.80
CA VAL A 113 4.14 -4.86 -6.89
C VAL A 113 3.58 -3.51 -7.31
N TYR A 114 4.09 -2.42 -6.73
CA TYR A 114 3.68 -1.06 -7.06
C TYR A 114 3.92 -0.74 -8.54
N ALA A 115 5.16 -0.93 -9.01
CA ALA A 115 5.55 -0.65 -10.39
C ALA A 115 4.82 -1.55 -11.39
N TRP A 116 4.55 -2.80 -11.02
CA TRP A 116 3.73 -3.69 -11.83
C TRP A 116 2.32 -3.12 -12.02
N LEU A 117 1.64 -2.77 -10.92
CA LEU A 117 0.29 -2.19 -10.99
C LEU A 117 0.28 -0.84 -11.71
N ASP A 118 1.29 0.00 -11.51
CA ASP A 118 1.40 1.28 -12.20
C ASP A 118 1.55 1.09 -13.71
N HIS A 119 2.35 0.11 -14.15
CA HIS A 119 2.50 -0.20 -15.57
C HIS A 119 1.25 -0.85 -16.18
N HIS A 120 0.49 -1.60 -15.37
CA HIS A 120 -0.60 -2.46 -15.85
C HIS A 120 -2.01 -1.98 -15.47
N LEU A 121 -2.19 -0.84 -14.81
CA LEU A 121 -3.51 -0.25 -14.65
C LEU A 121 -3.71 0.81 -15.73
N SER A 122 -4.89 0.88 -16.31
CA SER A 122 -5.27 2.02 -17.14
C SER A 122 -5.31 3.28 -16.27
N GLU A 123 -5.08 4.46 -16.83
CA GLU A 123 -5.21 5.72 -16.07
C GLU A 123 -6.61 5.88 -15.48
N LYS A 124 -7.65 5.42 -16.20
CA LYS A 124 -9.03 5.38 -15.69
C LYS A 124 -9.19 4.50 -14.46
N ASP A 125 -8.58 3.31 -14.46
CA ASP A 125 -8.61 2.42 -13.29
C ASP A 125 -7.81 3.03 -12.14
N LYS A 126 -6.67 3.66 -12.42
CA LYS A 126 -5.86 4.36 -11.42
C LYS A 126 -6.65 5.47 -10.74
N ASP A 127 -7.35 6.30 -11.51
CA ASP A 127 -8.24 7.34 -11.00
C ASP A 127 -9.37 6.76 -10.16
N LEU A 128 -9.99 5.65 -10.61
CA LEU A 128 -11.11 5.00 -9.92
C LEU A 128 -10.72 4.47 -8.54
N VAL A 129 -9.50 3.94 -8.40
CA VAL A 129 -9.01 3.31 -7.17
C VAL A 129 -8.13 4.22 -6.32
N ASP A 130 -7.94 5.47 -6.73
CA ASP A 130 -6.99 6.41 -6.13
C ASP A 130 -5.59 5.76 -6.01
N PHE A 131 -5.04 5.35 -7.16
CA PHE A 131 -3.83 4.55 -7.21
C PHE A 131 -2.65 5.26 -6.54
N GLY A 132 -2.04 4.56 -5.59
CA GLY A 132 -0.92 5.05 -4.81
C GLY A 132 -0.41 4.01 -3.82
N ALA A 133 0.58 4.38 -3.01
CA ALA A 133 1.17 3.45 -2.05
C ALA A 133 0.14 2.95 -1.01
N ILE A 134 -0.84 3.79 -0.66
CA ILE A 134 -1.98 3.43 0.20
C ILE A 134 -2.81 2.31 -0.44
N PHE A 135 -3.22 2.49 -1.70
CA PHE A 135 -3.98 1.47 -2.43
C PHE A 135 -3.23 0.14 -2.48
N VAL A 136 -1.94 0.14 -2.81
CA VAL A 136 -1.14 -1.09 -2.92
C VAL A 136 -1.01 -1.80 -1.56
N GLU A 137 -0.82 -1.07 -0.46
CA GLU A 137 -0.83 -1.66 0.89
C GLU A 137 -2.18 -2.33 1.20
N GLN A 138 -3.28 -1.62 0.93
CA GLN A 138 -4.63 -2.13 1.18
C GLN A 138 -4.92 -3.37 0.34
N LEU A 139 -4.50 -3.37 -0.94
CA LEU A 139 -4.58 -4.51 -1.86
C LEU A 139 -3.85 -5.72 -1.27
N LEU A 140 -2.58 -5.54 -0.88
CA LEU A 140 -1.73 -6.59 -0.28
C LEU A 140 -2.38 -7.18 0.99
N CYS A 141 -2.99 -6.33 1.81
CA CYS A 141 -3.74 -6.74 3.00
C CYS A 141 -4.93 -7.67 2.70
N LYS A 142 -5.49 -7.65 1.48
CA LYS A 142 -6.62 -8.49 1.09
C LYS A 142 -6.23 -9.77 0.35
N ILE A 143 -4.99 -9.93 -0.09
CA ILE A 143 -4.53 -11.14 -0.81
C ILE A 143 -4.89 -12.43 -0.06
N GLY A 144 -4.61 -12.51 1.24
CA GLY A 144 -4.97 -13.69 2.04
C GLY A 144 -6.48 -13.94 2.18
N ARG A 145 -7.30 -12.90 2.08
CA ARG A 145 -8.77 -13.05 2.04
C ARG A 145 -9.21 -13.58 0.68
N TRP A 146 -8.67 -13.03 -0.40
CA TRP A 146 -8.97 -13.48 -1.75
C TRP A 146 -8.59 -14.94 -1.96
N GLN A 147 -7.40 -15.34 -1.51
CA GLN A 147 -6.94 -16.72 -1.60
C GLN A 147 -7.93 -17.70 -0.98
N ARG A 148 -8.48 -17.37 0.21
CA ARG A 148 -9.50 -18.20 0.86
C ARG A 148 -10.81 -18.26 0.08
N ILE A 149 -11.28 -17.13 -0.44
CA ILE A 149 -12.52 -17.07 -1.23
C ILE A 149 -12.36 -17.86 -2.53
N PHE A 150 -11.23 -17.71 -3.21
CA PHE A 150 -10.92 -18.47 -4.42
C PHE A 150 -10.79 -19.96 -4.13
N ALA A 151 -10.10 -20.35 -3.07
CA ALA A 151 -9.97 -21.76 -2.70
C ALA A 151 -11.33 -22.44 -2.47
N ALA A 152 -12.28 -21.71 -1.88
CA ALA A 152 -13.64 -22.19 -1.65
C ALA A 152 -14.48 -22.32 -2.94
N LYS A 153 -14.21 -21.48 -3.95
CA LYS A 153 -15.01 -21.43 -5.20
C LYS A 153 -14.42 -22.23 -6.36
N CYS A 154 -13.09 -22.31 -6.46
CA CYS A 154 -12.37 -22.80 -7.64
C CYS A 154 -11.45 -24.00 -7.34
N GLY A 155 -11.46 -24.52 -6.11
CA GLY A 155 -10.59 -25.64 -5.70
C GLY A 155 -9.25 -25.17 -5.12
N LYS A 156 -8.34 -26.12 -4.85
CA LYS A 156 -7.10 -25.88 -4.06
C LYS A 156 -5.97 -25.13 -4.80
N GLU A 157 -6.22 -24.57 -5.97
CA GLU A 157 -5.16 -23.86 -6.70
C GLU A 157 -4.78 -22.56 -5.97
N ASP A 158 -3.49 -22.37 -5.73
CA ASP A 158 -2.95 -21.17 -5.10
C ASP A 158 -3.01 -19.97 -6.06
N LEU A 159 -3.24 -18.77 -5.54
CA LEU A 159 -3.30 -17.52 -6.31
C LEU A 159 -2.00 -17.26 -7.07
N ALA A 160 -0.85 -17.50 -6.45
CA ALA A 160 0.45 -17.33 -7.08
C ALA A 160 0.63 -18.31 -8.26
N GLU A 161 0.20 -19.56 -8.09
CA GLU A 161 0.29 -20.58 -9.13
C GLU A 161 -0.65 -20.30 -10.30
N ARG A 162 -1.87 -19.83 -10.02
CA ARG A 162 -2.81 -19.42 -11.07
C ARG A 162 -2.33 -18.16 -11.81
N ALA A 163 -1.82 -17.17 -11.08
CA ALA A 163 -1.23 -15.97 -11.69
C ALA A 163 -0.07 -16.36 -12.62
N ARG A 164 0.80 -17.29 -12.18
CA ARG A 164 1.86 -17.86 -13.01
C ARG A 164 1.31 -18.54 -14.26
N LYS A 165 0.34 -19.44 -14.14
CA LYS A 165 -0.28 -20.15 -15.28
C LYS A 165 -0.99 -19.22 -16.26
N GLU A 166 -1.73 -18.23 -15.77
CA GLU A 166 -2.36 -17.24 -16.64
C GLU A 166 -1.30 -16.41 -17.37
N PHE A 167 -0.20 -16.06 -16.70
CA PHE A 167 0.90 -15.36 -17.37
C PHE A 167 1.62 -16.23 -18.41
N GLU A 168 1.83 -17.51 -18.12
CA GLU A 168 2.41 -18.47 -19.06
C GLU A 168 1.50 -18.70 -20.29
N LYS A 169 0.17 -18.61 -20.12
CA LYS A 169 -0.80 -18.66 -21.23
C LYS A 169 -0.84 -17.35 -22.04
N THR A 170 -0.66 -16.22 -21.37
CA THR A 170 -0.74 -14.88 -21.96
C THR A 170 0.67 -14.32 -22.07
N VAL A 171 1.42 -14.73 -23.11
CA VAL A 171 2.61 -13.98 -23.51
C VAL A 171 2.13 -12.58 -23.92
N GLY A 172 2.21 -11.62 -23.00
CA GLY A 172 1.72 -10.26 -23.17
C GLY A 172 0.33 -10.05 -22.59
N TRP A 173 0.25 -9.72 -21.30
CA TRP A 173 -0.89 -8.96 -20.79
C TRP A 173 -1.03 -7.69 -21.63
N LYS A 174 -2.24 -7.37 -22.08
CA LYS A 174 -2.53 -6.15 -22.84
C LYS A 174 -3.19 -5.12 -21.93
N ALA A 175 -2.69 -3.88 -21.99
CA ALA A 175 -3.29 -2.77 -21.28
C ALA A 175 -4.77 -2.60 -21.59
N GLY A 176 -5.60 -2.51 -20.54
CA GLY A 176 -7.06 -2.35 -20.64
C GLY A 176 -7.85 -3.64 -20.87
N GLU A 177 -7.23 -4.82 -20.94
CA GLU A 177 -7.96 -6.09 -21.16
C GLU A 177 -8.92 -6.42 -20.00
N ASN A 178 -8.62 -5.94 -18.79
CA ASN A 178 -9.46 -6.02 -17.60
C ASN A 178 -10.77 -5.22 -17.72
N GLU A 179 -10.86 -4.23 -18.62
CA GLU A 179 -12.09 -3.46 -18.84
C GLU A 179 -13.23 -4.31 -19.42
N SER A 180 -12.89 -5.40 -20.11
CA SER A 180 -13.84 -6.31 -20.77
C SER A 180 -13.82 -7.73 -20.21
N ASN A 181 -12.79 -8.10 -19.44
CA ASN A 181 -12.64 -9.41 -18.83
C ASN A 181 -12.15 -9.30 -17.36
N TYR A 182 -13.10 -9.37 -16.42
CA TYR A 182 -12.84 -9.21 -14.98
C TYR A 182 -12.04 -10.37 -14.34
N ASP A 183 -11.81 -11.47 -15.07
CA ASP A 183 -10.94 -12.57 -14.62
C ASP A 183 -9.44 -12.28 -14.87
N LYS A 184 -9.11 -11.24 -15.65
CA LYS A 184 -7.74 -10.78 -15.90
C LYS A 184 -7.33 -9.75 -14.84
N TRP A 185 -6.64 -10.22 -13.80
CA TRP A 185 -6.20 -9.38 -12.68
C TRP A 185 -4.69 -9.10 -12.72
N PRO A 186 -4.23 -7.84 -12.58
CA PRO A 186 -2.82 -7.47 -12.70
C PRO A 186 -2.04 -7.69 -11.39
N ILE A 187 -2.19 -8.84 -10.74
CA ILE A 187 -1.25 -9.20 -9.67
C ILE A 187 0.03 -9.74 -10.32
N PRO A 188 1.23 -9.26 -9.93
CA PRO A 188 2.46 -9.65 -10.57
C PRO A 188 2.65 -11.17 -10.51
N PRO A 189 2.88 -11.82 -11.66
CA PRO A 189 3.51 -13.12 -11.70
C PRO A 189 4.99 -12.92 -11.36
N CYS A 190 5.56 -13.86 -10.62
CA CYS A 190 6.99 -14.03 -10.37
C CYS A 190 7.91 -12.92 -10.95
N VAL A 191 8.29 -11.94 -10.12
CA VAL A 191 9.26 -10.92 -10.52
C VAL A 191 10.58 -11.61 -10.87
N ASP A 192 11.10 -11.34 -12.07
CA ASP A 192 12.40 -11.85 -12.49
C ASP A 192 13.49 -11.42 -11.46
N ARG A 193 14.34 -12.38 -11.06
CA ARG A 193 15.42 -12.14 -10.09
C ARG A 193 16.33 -10.98 -10.49
N SER A 194 16.51 -10.74 -11.78
CA SER A 194 17.33 -9.64 -12.32
C SER A 194 16.72 -8.27 -12.03
N VAL A 195 15.40 -8.11 -12.13
CA VAL A 195 14.67 -6.86 -11.79
C VAL A 195 14.75 -6.62 -10.28
N PHE A 196 14.55 -7.66 -9.48
CA PHE A 196 14.68 -7.58 -8.02
C PHE A 196 16.11 -7.17 -7.60
N LYS A 197 17.13 -7.71 -8.27
CA LYS A 197 18.53 -7.37 -8.04
C LYS A 197 18.85 -5.93 -8.46
N ALA A 198 18.36 -5.49 -9.62
CA ALA A 198 18.53 -4.10 -10.07
C ALA A 198 17.92 -3.08 -9.10
N ILE A 199 16.73 -3.34 -8.55
CA ILE A 199 16.10 -2.47 -7.55
C ILE A 199 16.90 -2.43 -6.23
N ILE A 200 17.56 -3.53 -5.85
CA ILE A 200 18.43 -3.58 -4.67
C ILE A 200 19.74 -2.81 -4.90
N GLU A 201 20.26 -2.83 -6.14
CA GLU A 201 21.56 -2.27 -6.51
C GLU A 201 21.52 -0.80 -6.92
N ALA A 202 20.37 -0.26 -7.34
CA ALA A 202 20.17 1.12 -7.79
C ALA A 202 20.17 2.17 -6.64
N ARG A 203 21.07 2.02 -5.67
CA ARG A 203 21.31 3.02 -4.60
C ARG A 203 21.78 4.35 -5.14
#